data_AF-A0A090VXR8-F1
#
_entry.id   AF-A0A090VXR8-F1
#
_cell.length_a   1.000
_cell.length_b   1.000
_cell.length_c   1.000
_cell.angle_alpha   90.00
_cell.angle_beta   90.00
_cell.angle_gamma   90.00
#
_symmetry.space_group_name_H-M   'P 1'
#
loop_
_entity.id
_entity.type
_entity.pdbx_description
1 polymer ?
#
loop_
_entity_poly.entity_id
_entity_poly.type
_entity_poly.pdbx_seq_one_letter_code
_entity_poly.pdbx_strand_id
1 'polypeptide(L)'
;MVFNAKRRQRVIKIVKPLQNTSLAFVKTISNLYIETQDYKNLIDKKITYFLEKIRSDFNIDTAVLNDDFIKKLATKAGRKKEDVTQLVNYIKWLRTKNELSEESLIKLNKFIEAFYSQ
;
A
#
# COMPACT_ATOMS: atom_id res chain seq x y z
N MET A 1 -62.66 31.74 7.98
CA MET A 1 -61.45 31.59 7.13
C MET A 1 -60.27 31.38 8.05
N VAL A 2 -59.72 30.17 8.13
CA VAL A 2 -58.55 29.86 8.97
C VAL A 2 -57.46 29.26 8.09
N PHE A 3 -56.41 30.03 7.83
CA PHE A 3 -55.23 29.58 7.10
C PHE A 3 -54.17 29.08 8.10
N ASN A 4 -54.05 27.76 8.22
CA ASN A 4 -52.88 27.13 8.83
C ASN A 4 -52.43 25.96 7.95
N ALA A 5 -51.76 26.30 6.85
CA ALA A 5 -51.16 25.33 5.96
C ALA A 5 -49.76 25.79 5.54
N LYS A 6 -48.80 25.78 6.47
CA LYS A 6 -47.38 25.92 6.13
C LYS A 6 -46.61 24.75 6.74
N ARG A 7 -46.15 23.82 5.90
CA ARG A 7 -45.32 22.68 6.33
C ARG A 7 -43.98 23.23 6.86
N ARG A 8 -43.58 22.81 8.06
CA ARG A 8 -42.25 23.02 8.63
C ARG A 8 -41.34 21.85 8.25
N GLN A 9 -40.23 22.11 7.56
CA GLN A 9 -39.21 21.10 7.22
C GLN A 9 -38.53 20.62 8.52
N ARG A 10 -38.38 19.31 8.73
CA ARG A 10 -37.63 18.77 9.88
C ARG A 10 -36.12 18.97 9.70
N VAL A 11 -35.40 19.22 10.80
CA VAL A 11 -33.94 19.34 10.82
C VAL A 11 -33.29 18.00 10.47
N ILE A 12 -32.41 17.98 9.47
CA ILE A 12 -31.62 16.80 9.08
C ILE A 12 -30.53 16.59 10.14
N LYS A 13 -30.50 15.42 10.79
CA LYS A 13 -29.43 15.08 11.74
C LYS A 13 -28.09 15.06 11.01
N ILE A 14 -27.09 15.74 11.56
CA ILE A 14 -25.70 15.68 11.06
C ILE A 14 -25.20 14.25 11.28
N VAL A 15 -25.13 13.47 10.21
CA VAL A 15 -24.51 12.13 10.23
C VAL A 15 -23.02 12.34 10.39
N LYS A 16 -22.43 11.87 11.51
CA LYS A 16 -20.97 11.90 11.67
C LYS A 16 -20.34 11.12 10.50
N PRO A 17 -19.36 11.68 9.79
CA PRO A 17 -18.68 10.94 8.73
C PRO A 17 -18.08 9.66 9.33
N LEU A 18 -18.17 8.55 8.59
CA LEU A 18 -17.51 7.29 8.95
C LEU A 18 -16.04 7.59 9.24
N GLN A 19 -15.60 7.33 10.46
CA GLN A 19 -14.18 7.41 10.79
C GLN A 19 -13.45 6.44 9.85
N ASN A 20 -12.37 6.89 9.21
CA ASN A 20 -11.61 6.09 8.24
C ASN A 20 -11.15 4.76 8.85
N THR A 21 -11.94 3.70 8.64
CA THR A 21 -11.75 2.36 9.20
C THR A 21 -10.59 1.62 8.55
N SER A 22 -10.08 2.12 7.41
CA SER A 22 -8.95 1.52 6.69
C SER A 22 -7.69 1.42 7.55
N LEU A 23 -7.37 2.45 8.35
CA LEU A 23 -6.16 2.43 9.21
C LEU A 23 -6.28 1.43 10.36
N ALA A 24 -7.45 1.33 10.99
CA ALA A 24 -7.70 0.36 12.05
C ALA A 24 -7.70 -1.07 11.50
N PHE A 25 -8.34 -1.29 10.35
CA PHE A 25 -8.37 -2.58 9.65
C PHE A 25 -6.96 -3.05 9.23
N VAL A 26 -6.14 -2.17 8.66
CA VAL A 26 -4.74 -2.45 8.32
C VAL A 26 -3.93 -2.84 9.56
N LYS A 27 -4.16 -2.18 10.71
CA LYS A 27 -3.50 -2.53 11.98
C LYS A 27 -3.90 -3.90 12.49
N THR A 28 -5.19 -4.25 12.45
CA THR A 28 -5.67 -5.55 12.96
C THR A 28 -5.16 -6.72 12.11
N ILE A 29 -5.17 -6.58 10.78
CA ILE A 29 -4.58 -7.58 9.87
C ILE A 29 -3.07 -7.67 10.09
N SER A 30 -2.38 -6.53 10.26
CA SER A 30 -0.94 -6.53 10.52
C SER A 30 -0.57 -7.27 11.80
N ASN A 31 -1.33 -7.06 12.89
CA ASN A 31 -1.08 -7.76 14.16
C ASN A 31 -1.31 -9.28 14.05
N LEU A 32 -2.37 -9.73 13.37
CA LEU A 32 -2.65 -11.16 13.19
C LEU A 32 -1.51 -11.88 12.45
N TYR A 33 -0.92 -11.25 11.43
CA TYR A 33 0.18 -11.84 10.67
C TYR A 33 1.55 -11.72 11.37
N ILE A 34 1.72 -10.77 12.28
CA ILE A 34 2.91 -10.69 13.14
C ILE A 34 2.87 -11.83 14.17
N GLU A 35 1.69 -12.16 14.70
CA GLU A 35 1.51 -13.25 15.68
C GLU A 35 1.76 -14.65 15.11
N THR A 36 1.52 -14.88 13.81
CA THR A 36 1.73 -16.19 13.18
C THR A 36 3.19 -16.50 12.83
N GLN A 37 4.13 -15.57 13.06
CA GLN A 37 5.57 -15.69 12.76
C GLN A 37 5.92 -16.05 11.30
N ASP A 38 4.96 -16.04 10.38
CA ASP A 38 5.17 -16.33 8.95
C ASP A 38 5.55 -15.05 8.19
N TYR A 39 6.70 -14.47 8.57
CA TYR A 39 7.23 -13.24 8.00
C TYR A 39 7.49 -13.36 6.51
N LYS A 40 7.86 -14.56 6.04
CA LYS A 40 8.11 -14.81 4.62
C LYS A 40 6.84 -14.61 3.80
N ASN A 41 5.76 -15.27 4.19
CA ASN A 41 4.47 -15.17 3.51
C ASN A 41 3.93 -13.74 3.55
N LEU A 42 4.08 -13.05 4.68
CA LEU A 42 3.69 -11.65 4.79
C LEU A 42 4.49 -10.75 3.83
N ILE A 43 5.81 -10.93 3.76
CA ILE A 43 6.69 -10.19 2.85
C ILE A 43 6.32 -10.49 1.40
N ASP A 44 6.12 -11.75 1.03
CA ASP A 44 5.75 -12.15 -0.34
C ASP A 44 4.41 -11.56 -0.76
N LYS A 45 3.40 -11.58 0.11
CA LYS A 45 2.12 -10.91 -0.12
C LYS A 45 2.28 -9.41 -0.27
N LYS A 46 3.13 -8.78 0.55
CA LYS A 46 3.38 -7.33 0.50
C LYS A 46 4.11 -6.92 -0.78
N ILE A 47 5.09 -7.71 -1.23
CA ILE A 47 5.76 -7.52 -2.52
C ILE A 47 4.75 -7.66 -3.66
N THR A 48 3.91 -8.71 -3.63
CA THR A 48 2.89 -8.95 -4.66
C THR A 48 1.93 -7.77 -4.74
N TYR A 49 1.39 -7.32 -3.60
CA TYR A 49 0.50 -6.16 -3.54
C TYR A 49 1.17 -4.88 -4.09
N PHE A 50 2.44 -4.65 -3.74
CA PHE A 50 3.19 -3.50 -4.25
C PHE A 50 3.37 -3.55 -5.78
N LEU A 51 3.71 -4.71 -6.33
CA LEU A 51 3.86 -4.90 -7.77
C LEU A 51 2.52 -4.76 -8.52
N GLU A 52 1.44 -5.28 -7.96
CA GLU A 52 0.10 -5.10 -8.52
C GLU A 52 -0.34 -3.64 -8.47
N LYS A 53 0.00 -2.91 -7.41
CA LYS A 53 -0.24 -1.47 -7.32
C LYS A 53 0.52 -0.69 -8.40
N ILE A 54 1.79 -1.05 -8.65
CA ILE A 54 2.58 -0.48 -9.75
C ILE A 54 1.94 -0.80 -11.11
N ARG A 55 1.49 -2.04 -11.32
CA ARG A 55 0.80 -2.45 -12.55
C ARG A 55 -0.44 -1.60 -12.77
N SER A 56 -1.27 -1.43 -11.76
CA SER A 56 -2.51 -0.65 -11.85
C SER A 56 -2.25 0.83 -12.06
N ASP A 57 -1.27 1.42 -11.39
CA ASP A 57 -1.06 2.87 -11.40
C ASP A 57 -0.23 3.33 -12.62
N PHE A 58 0.75 2.51 -13.04
CA PHE A 58 1.71 2.89 -14.08
C PHE A 58 1.59 2.06 -15.37
N ASN A 59 0.76 1.01 -15.37
CA ASN A 59 0.53 0.13 -16.52
C ASN A 59 1.83 -0.53 -17.03
N ILE A 60 2.71 -0.91 -16.11
CA ILE A 60 4.01 -1.54 -16.38
C ILE A 60 3.94 -3.03 -16.09
N ASP A 61 4.51 -3.86 -16.96
CA ASP A 61 4.65 -5.28 -16.65
C ASP A 61 5.70 -5.53 -15.56
N THR A 62 5.29 -6.12 -14.45
CA THR A 62 6.16 -6.51 -13.32
C THR A 62 6.53 -8.00 -13.34
N ALA A 63 6.28 -8.73 -14.44
CA ALA A 63 6.63 -10.14 -14.57
C ALA A 63 8.14 -10.36 -14.49
N VAL A 64 8.92 -9.43 -15.03
CA VAL A 64 10.38 -9.48 -15.03
C VAL A 64 10.97 -8.19 -14.46
N LEU A 65 11.56 -8.28 -13.28
CA LEU A 65 12.19 -7.16 -12.56
C LEU A 65 13.58 -6.84 -13.13
N ASN A 66 13.67 -6.52 -14.42
CA ASN A 66 14.92 -6.21 -15.12
C ASN A 66 15.25 -4.71 -15.07
N ASP A 67 16.44 -4.33 -15.58
CA ASP A 67 16.85 -2.92 -15.67
C ASP A 67 15.91 -2.08 -16.53
N ASP A 68 15.24 -2.68 -17.51
CA ASP A 68 14.20 -2.02 -18.30
C ASP A 68 12.96 -1.68 -17.45
N PHE A 69 12.55 -2.58 -16.56
CA PHE A 69 11.48 -2.31 -15.59
C PHE A 69 11.86 -1.15 -14.67
N ILE A 70 13.08 -1.14 -14.14
CA ILE A 70 13.59 -0.08 -13.27
C ILE A 70 13.56 1.27 -14.00
N LYS A 71 14.05 1.32 -15.25
CA LYS A 71 14.02 2.55 -16.07
C LYS A 71 12.58 3.03 -16.29
N LYS A 72 11.69 2.15 -16.73
CA LYS A 72 10.28 2.47 -16.99
C LYS A 72 9.57 2.97 -15.73
N LEU A 73 9.79 2.31 -14.60
CA LEU A 73 9.21 2.68 -13.31
C LEU A 73 9.75 4.04 -12.83
N ALA A 74 11.07 4.26 -12.90
CA ALA A 74 11.67 5.54 -12.53
C ALA A 74 11.12 6.69 -13.38
N THR A 75 11.00 6.51 -14.70
CA THR A 75 10.45 7.52 -15.61
C THR A 75 8.97 7.79 -15.35
N LYS A 76 8.14 6.75 -15.15
CA LYS A 76 6.70 6.90 -14.94
C LYS A 76 6.35 7.41 -13.54
N ALA A 77 7.08 6.97 -12.53
CA ALA A 77 6.89 7.41 -11.15
C ALA A 77 7.60 8.74 -10.84
N GLY A 78 8.41 9.28 -11.78
CA GLY A 78 9.19 10.49 -11.55
C GLY A 78 10.23 10.32 -10.41
N ARG A 79 10.72 9.10 -10.21
CA ARG A 79 11.65 8.74 -9.12
C ARG A 79 13.08 8.65 -9.62
N LYS A 80 14.04 8.85 -8.72
CA LYS A 80 15.45 8.61 -9.02
C LYS A 80 15.64 7.13 -9.33
N LYS A 81 16.40 6.86 -10.38
CA LYS A 81 16.70 5.49 -10.79
C LYS A 81 17.44 4.73 -9.69
N GLU A 82 18.31 5.40 -8.93
CA GLU A 82 19.04 4.77 -7.82
C GLU A 82 18.08 4.19 -6.77
N ASP A 83 17.09 4.96 -6.32
CA ASP A 83 16.14 4.56 -5.27
C ASP A 83 15.29 3.36 -5.71
N VAL A 84 14.79 3.40 -6.95
CA VAL A 84 14.02 2.29 -7.54
C VAL A 84 14.90 1.05 -7.69
N THR A 85 16.17 1.22 -8.08
CA THR A 85 17.13 0.12 -8.21
C THR A 85 17.39 -0.54 -6.86
N GLN A 86 17.60 0.25 -5.80
CA GLN A 86 17.80 -0.26 -4.45
C GLN A 86 16.59 -1.06 -3.96
N LEU A 87 15.38 -0.53 -4.14
CA LEU A 87 14.14 -1.21 -3.78
C LEU A 87 13.99 -2.56 -4.53
N VAL A 88 14.19 -2.56 -5.85
CA VAL A 88 14.05 -3.77 -6.68
C VAL A 88 15.12 -4.82 -6.33
N ASN A 89 16.36 -4.39 -6.08
CA ASN A 89 17.42 -5.30 -5.62
C ASN A 89 17.13 -5.89 -4.25
N TYR A 90 16.58 -5.08 -3.34
CA TYR A 90 16.15 -5.57 -2.03
C TYR A 90 15.01 -6.59 -2.15
N ILE A 91 14.02 -6.35 -3.02
CA ILE A 91 12.96 -7.32 -3.32
C ILE A 91 13.54 -8.62 -3.88
N LYS A 92 14.50 -8.56 -4.81
CA LYS A 92 15.17 -9.76 -5.33
C LYS A 92 15.90 -10.52 -4.21
N TRP A 93 16.60 -9.82 -3.33
CA TRP A 93 17.30 -10.42 -2.20
C TRP A 93 16.34 -11.11 -1.22
N LEU A 94 15.19 -10.49 -0.93
CA LEU A 94 14.15 -11.09 -0.09
C LEU A 94 13.60 -12.40 -0.69
N ARG A 95 13.41 -12.46 -2.01
CA ARG A 95 12.91 -13.67 -2.71
C ARG A 95 13.91 -14.82 -2.71
N THR A 96 15.22 -14.53 -2.61
CA THR A 96 16.26 -15.56 -2.54
C THR A 96 16.38 -16.15 -1.13
N LYS A 97 15.95 -15.42 -0.10
CA LYS A 97 16.04 -15.89 1.30
C LYS A 97 14.83 -16.72 1.70
N ASN A 98 15.10 -17.86 2.32
CA ASN A 98 14.05 -18.75 2.84
C ASN A 98 13.56 -18.36 4.23
N GLU A 99 14.43 -17.79 5.06
CA GLU A 99 14.07 -17.28 6.38
C GLU A 99 14.20 -15.76 6.38
N LEU A 100 13.11 -15.09 6.73
CA LEU A 100 13.02 -13.65 6.80
C LEU A 100 12.60 -13.25 8.20
N SER A 101 13.21 -12.17 8.70
CA SER A 101 12.96 -11.61 10.01
C SER A 101 12.04 -10.39 9.93
N GLU A 102 11.52 -9.97 11.08
CA GLU A 102 10.78 -8.71 11.22
C GLU A 102 11.57 -7.51 10.69
N GLU A 103 12.88 -7.45 10.94
CA GLU A 103 13.73 -6.39 10.39
C GLU A 103 13.67 -6.29 8.87
N SER A 104 13.55 -7.44 8.20
CA SER A 104 13.48 -7.51 6.75
C SER A 104 12.18 -6.88 6.22
N LEU A 105 11.07 -7.11 6.94
CA LEU A 105 9.76 -6.52 6.69
C LEU A 105 9.75 -5.01 6.97
N ILE A 106 10.34 -4.57 8.08
CA ILE A 106 10.44 -3.14 8.43
C ILE A 106 11.24 -2.39 7.37
N LYS A 107 12.39 -2.93 6.93
CA LYS A 107 13.19 -2.36 5.85
C LYS A 107 12.40 -2.28 4.54
N LEU A 108 11.67 -3.34 4.17
CA LEU A 108 10.81 -3.32 2.99
C LEU A 108 9.76 -2.21 3.08
N ASN A 109 9.12 -2.06 4.23
CA ASN A 109 8.13 -1.01 4.44
C ASN A 109 8.75 0.39 4.29
N LYS A 110 9.93 0.62 4.87
CA LYS A 110 10.65 1.90 4.74
C LYS A 110 10.97 2.23 3.28
N PHE A 111 11.42 1.25 2.49
CA PHE A 111 11.69 1.50 1.07
C PHE A 111 10.40 1.80 0.29
N ILE A 112 9.30 1.12 0.59
CA ILE A 112 8.00 1.39 -0.03
C ILE A 112 7.47 2.78 0.38
N GLU A 113 7.58 3.15 1.65
CA GLU A 113 7.19 4.47 2.12
C GLU A 113 8.05 5.57 1.49
N ALA A 114 9.37 5.38 1.40
CA ALA A 114 10.24 6.31 0.69
C ALA A 114 9.85 6.47 -0.79
N PHE A 115 9.38 5.40 -1.42
CA PHE A 115 8.88 5.44 -2.79
C PHE A 115 7.58 6.26 -2.94
N TYR A 116 6.71 6.29 -1.93
CA TYR A 116 5.43 7.03 -1.98
C TYR A 116 5.46 8.42 -1.32
N SER A 117 6.35 8.66 -0.35
CA SER A 117 6.34 9.84 0.53
C SER A 117 7.02 11.09 -0.07
N GLN A 118 7.14 11.19 -1.39
CA GLN A 118 7.90 12.27 -2.04
C GLN A 118 7.15 12.88 -3.22
#